data_AF-A0A842L6V6-F1
#
_entry.id   AF-A0A842L6V6-F1
#
_cell.length_a   1.000
_cell.length_b   1.000
_cell.length_c   1.000
_cell.angle_alpha   90.00
_cell.angle_beta   90.00
_cell.angle_gamma   90.00
#
_symmetry.space_group_name_H-M   'P 1'
#
loop_
_entity.id
_entity.type
_entity.pdbx_description
1 polymer ?
#
loop_
_entity_poly.entity_id
_entity_poly.type
_entity_poly.pdbx_seq_one_letter_code
_entity_poly.pdbx_strand_id
1 'polypeptide(L)'
;MNFEELVQEAKKEYYSIFQGELPAILIGSATCGISAGANEITKVIEDEITRENIEARIIPVGCIGSCYAEPIIGIFKGKKEGVLYGPVNKNLAKKIIKENIMEDKTVKENILGTIHVNEAGTGGSFFESDFMRLQSRQILRRCGLINPEDINHYLATGGYTGLL
;
A
#
# COMPACT_ATOMS: atom_id res chain seq x y z
N MET A 1 18.48 24.06 3.72
CA MET A 1 17.24 23.28 3.62
C MET A 1 16.56 23.35 4.99
N ASN A 2 15.41 24.01 5.07
CA ASN A 2 14.61 24.12 6.31
C ASN A 2 13.62 22.93 6.40
N PHE A 3 13.12 22.60 7.60
CA PHE A 3 12.20 21.49 7.84
C PHE A 3 10.97 21.52 6.92
N GLU A 4 10.41 22.71 6.68
CA GLU A 4 9.27 22.87 5.77
C GLU A 4 9.61 22.41 4.34
N GLU A 5 10.79 22.75 3.83
CA GLU A 5 11.24 22.34 2.49
C GLU A 5 11.37 20.82 2.40
N LEU A 6 11.95 20.19 3.43
CA LEU A 6 12.05 18.73 3.53
C LEU A 6 10.67 18.07 3.51
N VAL A 7 9.70 18.61 4.25
CA VAL A 7 8.33 18.09 4.27
C VAL A 7 7.66 18.25 2.92
N GLN A 8 7.84 19.36 2.22
CA GLN A 8 7.26 19.56 0.88
C GLN A 8 7.84 18.59 -0.15
N GLU A 9 9.15 18.37 -0.12
CA GLU A 9 9.81 17.38 -0.99
C GLU A 9 9.31 15.96 -0.70
N ALA A 10 9.29 15.59 0.59
CA ALA A 10 8.80 14.30 1.04
C ALA A 10 7.32 14.06 0.66
N LYS A 11 6.46 15.08 0.77
CA LYS A 11 5.06 15.01 0.33
C LYS A 11 4.96 14.74 -1.17
N LYS A 12 5.71 15.47 -1.98
CA LYS A 12 5.71 15.29 -3.44
C LYS A 12 6.11 13.87 -3.82
N GLU A 13 7.16 13.35 -3.21
CA GLU A 13 7.63 11.98 -3.42
C GLU A 13 6.58 10.96 -2.96
N TYR A 14 6.10 11.05 -1.72
CA TYR A 14 5.16 10.10 -1.12
C TYR A 14 3.83 10.04 -1.87
N TYR A 15 3.19 11.17 -2.16
CA TYR A 15 1.88 11.15 -2.84
C TYR A 15 1.98 10.74 -4.31
N SER A 16 3.16 10.86 -4.93
CA SER A 16 3.40 10.33 -6.28
C SER A 16 3.27 8.81 -6.34
N ILE A 17 3.40 8.09 -5.22
CA ILE A 17 3.21 6.64 -5.16
C ILE A 17 1.76 6.27 -5.50
N PHE A 18 0.80 7.05 -5.02
CA PHE A 18 -0.63 6.74 -5.17
C PHE A 18 -1.28 7.40 -6.39
N GLN A 19 -0.68 8.50 -6.87
CA GLN A 19 -1.22 9.33 -7.94
C GLN A 19 -0.35 9.34 -9.20
N GLY A 20 0.81 8.66 -9.17
CA GLY A 20 1.73 8.58 -10.30
C GLY A 20 1.26 7.63 -11.40
N GLU A 21 1.94 7.72 -12.54
CA GLU A 21 1.69 6.86 -13.70
C GLU A 21 2.15 5.42 -13.46
N LEU A 22 3.24 5.25 -12.71
CA LEU A 22 3.76 3.93 -12.36
C LEU A 22 2.85 3.26 -11.31
N PRO A 23 2.40 2.02 -11.55
CA PRO A 23 1.68 1.25 -10.55
C PRO A 23 2.50 1.11 -9.27
N ALA A 24 1.84 1.25 -8.11
CA ALA A 24 2.43 0.97 -6.82
C ALA A 24 1.77 -0.26 -6.18
N ILE A 25 2.61 -1.16 -5.73
CA ILE A 25 2.25 -2.43 -5.10
C ILE A 25 2.74 -2.34 -3.65
N LEU A 26 1.81 -2.09 -2.74
CA LEU A 26 2.07 -2.14 -1.31
C LEU A 26 2.00 -3.58 -0.83
N ILE A 27 2.97 -4.03 -0.03
CA ILE A 27 2.97 -5.39 0.54
C ILE A 27 3.08 -5.31 2.05
N GLY A 28 2.07 -5.81 2.76
CA GLY A 28 2.08 -5.92 4.22
C GLY A 28 3.22 -6.83 4.68
N SER A 29 4.30 -6.21 5.15
CA SER A 29 5.59 -6.87 5.42
C SER A 29 6.04 -6.70 6.87
N ALA A 30 5.10 -6.49 7.79
CA ALA A 30 5.36 -6.63 9.22
C ALA A 30 5.39 -8.10 9.65
N THR A 31 5.64 -8.38 10.93
CA THR A 31 5.81 -9.75 11.45
C THR A 31 4.69 -10.72 11.05
N CYS A 32 3.42 -10.31 11.12
CA CYS A 32 2.29 -11.15 10.70
C CYS A 32 2.27 -11.41 9.19
N GLY A 33 2.54 -10.39 8.37
CA GLY A 33 2.61 -10.53 6.91
C GLY A 33 3.77 -11.44 6.48
N ILE A 34 4.95 -11.22 7.05
CA ILE A 34 6.13 -12.09 6.83
C ILE A 34 5.81 -13.54 7.23
N SER A 35 5.21 -13.74 8.41
CA SER A 35 4.85 -15.08 8.89
C SER A 35 3.79 -15.76 8.01
N ALA A 36 2.91 -14.98 7.38
CA ALA A 36 1.88 -15.47 6.46
C ALA A 36 2.41 -15.70 5.02
N GLY A 37 3.66 -15.36 4.74
CA GLY A 37 4.32 -15.59 3.46
C GLY A 37 4.45 -14.37 2.56
N ALA A 38 4.48 -13.15 3.11
CA ALA A 38 4.64 -11.93 2.32
C ALA A 38 5.93 -11.93 1.48
N ASN A 39 7.03 -12.50 1.98
CA ASN A 39 8.30 -12.56 1.24
C ASN A 39 8.18 -13.41 -0.02
N GLU A 40 7.48 -14.54 0.05
CA GLU A 40 7.19 -15.39 -1.08
C GLU A 40 6.28 -14.70 -2.10
N ILE A 41 5.31 -13.91 -1.64
CA ILE A 41 4.45 -13.10 -2.51
C ILE A 41 5.25 -11.99 -3.19
N THR A 42 6.11 -11.27 -2.46
CA THR A 42 7.01 -10.25 -3.03
C THR A 42 7.85 -10.84 -4.15
N LYS A 43 8.51 -11.99 -3.92
CA LYS A 43 9.32 -12.64 -4.95
C LYS A 43 8.51 -13.04 -6.19
N VAL A 44 7.29 -13.57 -6.00
CA VAL A 44 6.41 -13.89 -7.13
C VAL A 44 6.05 -12.62 -7.92
N ILE A 45 5.78 -11.51 -7.24
CA ILE A 45 5.47 -10.24 -7.90
C ILE A 45 6.69 -9.73 -8.67
N GLU A 46 7.89 -9.74 -8.07
CA GLU A 46 9.16 -9.35 -8.71
C GLU A 46 9.45 -10.17 -9.97
N ASP A 47 9.28 -11.49 -9.88
CA ASP A 47 9.50 -12.40 -11.02
C ASP A 47 8.52 -12.09 -12.16
N GLU A 48 7.25 -11.83 -11.85
CA GLU A 48 6.21 -11.54 -12.85
C GLU A 48 6.39 -10.15 -13.49
N ILE A 49 6.68 -9.10 -12.72
CA ILE A 49 6.94 -7.77 -13.31
C ILE A 49 8.19 -7.80 -14.20
N THR A 50 9.22 -8.56 -13.81
CA THR A 50 10.44 -8.71 -14.61
C THR A 50 10.13 -9.48 -15.90
N ARG A 51 9.39 -10.59 -15.81
CA ARG A 51 9.03 -11.42 -16.97
C ARG A 51 8.21 -10.65 -18.00
N GLU A 52 7.27 -9.84 -17.55
CA GLU A 52 6.36 -9.08 -18.40
C GLU A 52 6.90 -7.67 -18.75
N ASN A 53 8.11 -7.33 -18.32
CA ASN A 53 8.76 -6.02 -18.52
C ASN A 53 7.88 -4.84 -18.07
N ILE A 54 7.31 -4.96 -16.87
CA ILE A 54 6.43 -3.96 -16.25
C ILE A 54 7.25 -3.09 -15.30
N GLU A 55 7.19 -1.77 -15.49
CA GLU A 55 7.69 -0.82 -14.50
C GLU A 55 6.64 -0.62 -13.40
N ALA A 56 6.96 -1.03 -12.17
CA ALA A 56 6.10 -0.85 -11.01
C ALA A 56 6.95 -0.62 -9.74
N ARG A 57 6.39 0.10 -8.77
CA ARG A 57 7.00 0.30 -7.46
C ARG A 57 6.51 -0.78 -6.50
N ILE A 58 7.41 -1.60 -5.97
CA ILE A 58 7.11 -2.51 -4.87
C ILE A 58 7.52 -1.83 -3.57
N ILE A 59 6.58 -1.68 -2.64
CA ILE A 59 6.78 -0.92 -1.41
C ILE A 59 6.41 -1.80 -0.23
N PRO A 60 7.38 -2.23 0.60
CA PRO A 60 7.06 -2.90 1.85
C PRO A 60 6.41 -1.90 2.79
N VAL A 61 5.27 -2.26 3.36
CA VAL A 61 4.54 -1.43 4.33
C VAL A 61 4.32 -2.20 5.63
N GLY A 62 4.04 -1.47 6.71
CA GLY A 62 3.67 -2.09 7.98
C GLY A 62 2.35 -2.87 7.92
N CYS A 63 1.96 -3.52 9.01
CA CYS A 63 0.65 -4.17 9.08
C CYS A 63 -0.47 -3.12 9.10
N ILE A 64 -1.54 -3.34 8.33
CA ILE A 64 -2.72 -2.47 8.35
C ILE A 64 -3.68 -2.78 9.51
N GLY A 65 -3.54 -3.94 10.17
CA GLY A 65 -4.31 -4.36 11.34
C GLY A 65 -5.29 -5.52 11.10
N SER A 66 -5.48 -5.95 9.84
CA SER A 66 -6.33 -7.09 9.48
C SER A 66 -5.52 -8.39 9.35
N CYS A 67 -4.83 -8.78 10.43
CA CYS A 67 -3.88 -9.90 10.41
C CYS A 67 -4.47 -11.23 9.92
N TYR A 68 -5.79 -11.44 10.07
CA TYR A 68 -6.49 -12.64 9.60
C TYR A 68 -6.51 -12.77 8.07
N ALA A 69 -6.25 -11.68 7.34
CA ALA A 69 -6.27 -11.61 5.88
C ALA A 69 -4.86 -11.45 5.29
N GLU A 70 -3.80 -11.66 6.07
CA GLU A 70 -2.43 -11.62 5.56
C GLU A 70 -2.12 -12.87 4.70
N PRO A 71 -1.24 -12.76 3.68
CA PRO A 71 -0.58 -11.54 3.20
C PRO A 71 -1.55 -10.58 2.51
N ILE A 72 -1.49 -9.30 2.88
CA ILE A 72 -2.28 -8.23 2.26
C ILE A 72 -1.41 -7.48 1.25
N ILE A 73 -1.95 -7.28 0.04
CA ILE A 73 -1.33 -6.40 -0.97
C ILE A 73 -2.29 -5.28 -1.38
N GLY A 74 -1.76 -4.09 -1.61
CA GLY A 74 -2.49 -2.94 -2.12
C GLY A 74 -2.00 -2.55 -3.51
N ILE A 75 -2.91 -2.41 -4.47
CA ILE A 75 -2.56 -2.02 -5.85
C ILE A 75 -3.12 -0.63 -6.15
N PHE A 76 -2.23 0.30 -6.47
CA PHE A 76 -2.55 1.64 -6.95
C PHE A 76 -2.08 1.77 -8.40
N LYS A 77 -2.95 2.32 -9.27
CA LYS A 77 -2.70 2.48 -10.72
C LYS A 77 -2.99 3.91 -11.19
N GLY A 78 -2.53 4.92 -10.44
CA GLY A 78 -2.74 6.34 -10.75
C GLY A 78 -4.17 6.89 -10.61
N LYS A 79 -5.17 6.05 -10.29
CA LYS A 79 -6.60 6.43 -10.25
C LYS A 79 -7.08 7.04 -8.93
N LYS A 80 -6.20 7.62 -8.09
CA LYS A 80 -6.46 8.15 -6.73
C LYS A 80 -7.01 7.13 -5.71
N GLU A 81 -7.50 5.99 -6.15
CA GLU A 81 -7.99 4.88 -5.35
C GLU A 81 -7.23 3.59 -5.72
N GLY A 82 -6.85 2.85 -4.69
CA GLY A 82 -6.23 1.53 -4.77
C GLY A 82 -7.15 0.45 -4.24
N VAL A 83 -6.83 -0.80 -4.58
CA VAL A 83 -7.58 -1.99 -4.16
C VAL A 83 -6.71 -2.83 -3.23
N LEU A 84 -7.25 -3.19 -2.06
CA LEU A 84 -6.61 -4.11 -1.12
C LEU A 84 -7.09 -5.54 -1.36
N TYR A 85 -6.14 -6.46 -1.41
CA TYR A 85 -6.35 -7.90 -1.58
C TYR A 85 -5.80 -8.65 -0.38
N GLY A 86 -6.53 -9.65 0.12
CA GLY A 86 -6.08 -10.51 1.19
C GLY A 86 -7.11 -11.58 1.56
N PRO A 87 -6.69 -12.80 1.94
CA PRO A 87 -5.32 -13.30 1.89
C PRO A 87 -4.86 -13.56 0.45
N VAL A 88 -3.61 -13.19 0.15
CA VAL A 88 -3.02 -13.36 -1.18
C VAL A 88 -2.13 -14.60 -1.20
N ASN A 89 -2.42 -15.51 -2.12
CA ASN A 89 -1.56 -16.65 -2.45
C ASN A 89 -0.80 -16.40 -3.76
N LYS A 90 0.14 -17.29 -4.10
CA LYS A 90 0.98 -17.16 -5.31
C LYS A 90 0.16 -17.07 -6.61
N ASN A 91 -0.94 -17.80 -6.73
CA ASN A 91 -1.77 -17.78 -7.94
C ASN A 91 -2.51 -16.45 -8.07
N LEU A 92 -3.08 -15.96 -6.98
CA LEU A 92 -3.76 -14.67 -6.94
C LEU A 92 -2.78 -13.52 -7.20
N ALA A 93 -1.56 -13.57 -6.64
CA ALA A 93 -0.51 -12.58 -6.91
C ALA A 93 -0.21 -12.48 -8.42
N LYS A 94 0.05 -13.61 -9.11
CA LYS A 94 0.27 -13.65 -10.56
C LYS A 94 -0.92 -13.09 -11.34
N LYS A 95 -2.14 -13.47 -10.93
CA LYS A 95 -3.38 -13.01 -11.55
C LYS A 95 -3.57 -11.50 -11.38
N ILE A 96 -3.21 -10.95 -10.23
CA ILE A 96 -3.26 -9.50 -9.97
C ILE A 96 -2.28 -8.76 -10.88
N ILE A 97 -1.04 -9.23 -11.05
CA ILE A 97 -0.10 -8.60 -12.00
C ILE A 97 -0.67 -8.62 -13.41
N LYS A 98 -1.11 -9.78 -13.88
CA LYS A 98 -1.63 -9.93 -15.24
C LYS A 98 -2.92 -9.14 -15.48
N GLU A 99 -3.98 -9.43 -14.74
CA GLU A 99 -5.29 -8.80 -14.99
C GLU A 99 -5.32 -7.36 -14.48
N ASN A 100 -4.81 -7.10 -13.27
CA ASN A 100 -4.95 -5.78 -12.67
C ASN A 100 -3.99 -4.76 -13.27
N ILE A 101 -2.71 -5.11 -13.39
CA ILE A 101 -1.69 -4.17 -13.83
C ILE A 101 -1.61 -4.11 -15.36
N MET A 102 -1.57 -5.24 -16.06
CA MET A 102 -1.41 -5.23 -17.53
C MET A 102 -2.72 -4.95 -18.27
N GLU A 103 -3.83 -5.56 -17.85
CA GLU A 103 -5.12 -5.49 -18.57
C GLU A 103 -6.08 -4.42 -18.01
N ASP A 104 -5.64 -3.63 -17.01
CA ASP A 104 -6.45 -2.66 -16.25
C ASP A 104 -7.77 -3.23 -15.70
N LYS A 105 -7.81 -4.53 -15.41
CA LYS A 105 -9.01 -5.26 -14.99
C LYS A 105 -8.95 -5.66 -13.52
N THR A 106 -9.93 -5.23 -12.73
CA THR A 106 -9.99 -5.59 -11.31
C THR A 106 -10.30 -7.06 -11.09
N VAL A 107 -9.37 -7.77 -10.45
CA VAL A 107 -9.57 -9.13 -9.96
C VAL A 107 -10.54 -9.05 -8.79
N LYS A 108 -11.68 -9.75 -8.84
CA LYS A 108 -12.70 -9.68 -7.77
C LYS A 108 -12.42 -10.58 -6.57
N GLU A 109 -11.46 -11.48 -6.72
CA GLU A 109 -11.08 -12.47 -5.72
C GLU A 109 -10.35 -11.82 -4.54
N ASN A 110 -10.78 -12.15 -3.32
CA ASN A 110 -10.19 -11.71 -2.05
C ASN A 110 -10.00 -10.18 -1.93
N ILE A 111 -10.89 -9.38 -2.52
CA ILE A 111 -10.92 -7.94 -2.27
C ILE A 111 -11.36 -7.71 -0.82
N LEU A 112 -10.54 -6.97 -0.07
CA LEU A 112 -10.86 -6.50 1.28
C LEU A 112 -11.57 -5.15 1.26
N GLY A 113 -11.36 -4.37 0.19
CA GLY A 113 -11.96 -3.07 -0.02
C GLY A 113 -11.04 -2.15 -0.82
N THR A 114 -11.50 -0.93 -0.98
CA THR A 114 -10.75 0.14 -1.61
C THR A 114 -10.14 1.09 -0.59
N ILE A 115 -9.08 1.76 -1.00
CA ILE A 115 -8.37 2.75 -0.21
C ILE A 115 -7.94 3.93 -1.07
N HIS A 116 -8.05 5.14 -0.56
CA HIS A 116 -7.45 6.32 -1.18
C HIS A 116 -6.49 6.99 -0.19
N VAL A 117 -5.40 7.52 -0.70
CA VAL A 117 -4.38 8.24 0.07
C VAL A 117 -4.06 9.55 -0.65
N ASN A 118 -4.27 10.67 0.02
CA ASN A 118 -3.98 12.00 -0.49
C ASN A 118 -3.69 12.97 0.66
N GLU A 119 -3.36 14.22 0.34
CA GLU A 119 -3.05 15.24 1.36
C GLU A 119 -4.21 15.56 2.31
N ALA A 120 -5.46 15.35 1.89
CA ALA A 120 -6.63 15.52 2.76
C ALA A 120 -6.82 14.33 3.72
N GLY A 121 -6.17 13.19 3.46
CA GLY A 121 -6.12 12.05 4.35
C GLY A 121 -6.22 10.69 3.65
N THR A 122 -6.60 9.70 4.43
CA THR A 122 -6.80 8.32 4.00
C THR A 122 -8.23 7.89 4.30
N GLY A 123 -8.86 7.20 3.34
CA GLY A 123 -10.18 6.62 3.50
C GLY A 123 -10.43 5.50 2.49
N GLY A 124 -11.69 5.14 2.28
CA GLY A 124 -12.11 4.09 1.35
C GLY A 124 -12.91 2.98 2.02
N SER A 125 -13.55 2.13 1.20
CA SER A 125 -14.49 1.11 1.67
C SER A 125 -13.86 0.08 2.62
N PHE A 126 -12.53 -0.12 2.57
CA PHE A 126 -11.84 -0.98 3.53
C PHE A 126 -12.01 -0.48 4.98
N PHE A 127 -11.93 0.83 5.22
CA PHE A 127 -12.09 1.42 6.55
C PHE A 127 -13.55 1.45 7.02
N GLU A 128 -14.50 1.28 6.10
CA GLU A 128 -15.94 1.20 6.39
C GLU A 128 -16.42 -0.23 6.68
N SER A 129 -15.54 -1.24 6.49
CA SER A 129 -15.82 -2.63 6.82
C SER A 129 -16.20 -2.81 8.29
N ASP A 130 -16.97 -3.86 8.59
CA ASP A 130 -17.43 -4.14 9.97
C ASP A 130 -16.27 -4.24 10.97
N PHE A 131 -15.11 -4.73 10.53
CA PHE A 131 -13.91 -4.83 11.35
C PHE A 131 -13.25 -3.46 11.63
N MET A 132 -13.24 -2.57 10.64
CA MET A 132 -12.47 -1.32 10.70
C MET A 132 -13.30 -0.13 11.18
N ARG A 133 -14.61 -0.08 10.88
CA ARG A 133 -15.45 1.11 11.11
C ARG A 133 -15.60 1.50 12.58
N LEU A 134 -15.37 0.57 13.50
CA LEU A 134 -15.47 0.80 14.94
C LEU A 134 -14.15 1.35 15.54
N GLN A 135 -13.09 1.48 14.74
CA GLN A 135 -11.77 1.86 15.21
C GLN A 135 -11.50 3.36 15.00
N SER A 136 -11.08 4.06 16.05
CA SER A 136 -10.51 5.41 15.92
C SER A 136 -8.99 5.30 15.71
N ARG A 137 -8.55 5.42 14.46
CA ARG A 137 -7.14 5.19 14.06
C ARG A 137 -6.29 6.45 14.10
N GLN A 138 -6.37 7.25 15.17
CA GLN A 138 -5.57 8.49 15.27
C GLN A 138 -4.07 8.20 15.24
N ILE A 139 -3.60 7.30 16.10
CA ILE A 139 -2.19 6.88 16.16
C ILE A 139 -1.86 5.95 14.97
N LEU A 140 -2.79 5.06 14.62
CA LEU A 140 -2.62 4.00 13.61
C LEU A 140 -2.91 4.47 12.17
N ARG A 141 -3.10 5.77 11.93
CA ARG A 141 -3.49 6.31 10.61
C ARG A 141 -2.51 6.00 9.48
N ARG A 142 -1.26 5.67 9.80
CA ARG A 142 -0.18 5.37 8.84
C ARG A 142 0.05 3.87 8.63
N CYS A 143 -0.47 3.04 9.53
CA CYS A 143 -0.25 1.59 9.51
C CYS A 143 -0.80 1.01 8.20
N GLY A 144 0.05 0.27 7.47
CA GLY A 144 -0.28 -0.30 6.16
C GLY A 144 -0.07 0.62 4.96
N LEU A 145 0.40 1.86 5.16
CA LEU A 145 0.43 2.90 4.10
C LEU A 145 1.78 3.59 3.94
N ILE A 146 2.70 3.38 4.87
CA ILE A 146 4.06 3.91 4.81
C ILE A 146 5.07 2.77 4.80
N ASN A 147 6.19 2.99 4.12
CA ASN A 147 7.37 2.17 4.30
C ASN A 147 8.01 2.58 5.63
N PRO A 148 8.09 1.69 6.63
CA PRO A 148 8.67 2.01 7.92
C PRO A 148 10.17 2.35 7.85
N GLU A 149 10.85 1.99 6.77
CA GLU A 149 12.27 2.27 6.55
C GLU A 149 12.54 3.57 5.77
N ASP A 150 11.48 4.25 5.32
CA ASP A 150 11.57 5.50 4.58
C ASP A 150 11.12 6.69 5.43
N ILE A 151 12.07 7.56 5.76
CA ILE A 151 11.84 8.76 6.54
C ILE A 151 10.92 9.76 5.83
N ASN A 152 10.95 9.82 4.49
CA ASN A 152 10.14 10.75 3.70
C ASN A 152 8.67 10.38 3.80
N HIS A 153 8.32 9.09 3.83
CA HIS A 153 6.95 8.66 4.10
C HIS A 153 6.45 9.16 5.47
N TYR A 154 7.31 9.12 6.49
CA TYR A 154 6.96 9.59 7.81
C TYR A 154 6.80 11.12 7.85
N LEU A 155 7.73 11.87 7.25
CA LEU A 155 7.66 13.34 7.15
C LEU A 155 6.41 13.80 6.38
N ALA A 156 6.15 13.19 5.22
CA ALA A 156 5.02 13.51 4.34
C ALA A 156 3.65 13.38 5.03
N THR A 157 3.56 12.50 6.02
CA THR A 157 2.34 12.19 6.77
C THR A 157 2.31 12.88 8.15
N GLY A 158 3.07 13.96 8.34
CA GLY A 158 3.09 14.76 9.56
C GLY A 158 3.94 14.15 10.68
N GLY A 159 5.00 13.41 10.33
CA GLY A 159 6.04 13.00 11.27
C GLY A 159 6.85 14.22 11.74
N TYR A 160 7.33 14.18 12.98
CA TYR A 160 8.11 15.25 13.65
C TYR A 160 7.42 16.60 13.85
N THR A 161 6.24 16.85 13.27
CA THR A 161 5.51 18.13 13.43
C THR A 161 5.06 18.41 14.86
N GLY A 162 5.04 17.42 15.76
CA GLY A 162 4.71 17.62 17.18
C GLY A 162 5.93 17.92 18.07
N LEU A 163 7.14 17.87 17.52
CA LEU A 163 8.39 18.16 18.24
C LEU A 163 8.86 19.61 18.01
N LEU A 164 8.37 20.24 16.95
CA LEU A 164 8.67 21.62 16.53
C LEU A 164 7.49 22.52 16.87
#